data_AF-A0A2Z3R1I9-F1
#
_entry.id   AF-A0A2Z3R1I9-F1
#
_cell.length_a   1.000
_cell.length_b   1.000
_cell.length_c   1.000
_cell.angle_alpha   90.00
_cell.angle_beta   90.00
_cell.angle_gamma   90.00
#
_symmetry.space_group_name_H-M   'P 1'
#
loop_
_entity.id
_entity.type
_entity.pdbx_description
1 polymer ?
#
loop_
_entity_poly.entity_id
_entity_poly.type
_entity_poly.pdbx_seq_one_letter_code
_entity_poly.pdbx_strand_id
1 'polypeptide(L)'
;MTVRSEDIRTRAHVSWGAESTTTRRFTRIVITLTVLYGLWAAALSFRIVVEQQAVRQHLDVALAARPPGPFTSAREARKEARGFVARLDHAFPRNPCARGPAFVFARPPAIPRRDCLVVIVPGRHRLHVRAYDTQGHRMDNVFERLNPPPRRL
;
A
#
# COMPACT_ATOMS: atom_id res chain seq x y z
N MET A 1 -41.61 23.60 -69.51
CA MET A 1 -41.98 23.55 -68.08
C MET A 1 -40.87 22.84 -67.33
N THR A 2 -40.05 23.59 -66.62
CA THR A 2 -38.87 23.11 -65.87
C THR A 2 -39.20 23.14 -64.39
N VAL A 3 -39.32 21.97 -63.76
CA VAL A 3 -39.52 21.86 -62.31
C VAL A 3 -38.17 22.03 -61.62
N ARG A 4 -38.13 23.02 -60.73
CA ARG A 4 -36.97 23.67 -60.12
C ARG A 4 -36.49 22.86 -58.92
N SER A 5 -35.19 22.58 -58.89
CA SER A 5 -34.48 21.91 -57.78
C SER A 5 -34.32 22.85 -56.58
N GLU A 6 -35.33 22.95 -55.73
CA GLU A 6 -35.25 23.67 -54.47
C GLU A 6 -35.75 22.76 -53.36
N ASP A 7 -34.90 21.88 -52.83
CA ASP A 7 -35.04 21.42 -51.43
C ASP A 7 -33.82 20.68 -50.86
N ILE A 8 -32.62 21.01 -51.31
CA ILE A 8 -31.37 20.65 -50.60
C ILE A 8 -30.93 21.87 -49.78
N ARG A 9 -31.77 22.31 -48.83
CA ARG A 9 -31.40 23.43 -47.95
C ARG A 9 -31.90 23.32 -46.52
N THR A 10 -32.15 22.12 -46.03
CA THR A 10 -32.15 21.84 -44.58
C THR A 10 -30.75 21.39 -44.17
N ARG A 11 -29.77 22.28 -44.30
CA ARG A 11 -28.62 22.26 -43.39
C ARG A 11 -29.21 22.53 -42.02
N ALA A 12 -29.41 21.45 -41.26
CA ALA A 12 -29.44 21.54 -39.81
C ALA A 12 -28.13 22.22 -39.38
N HIS A 13 -28.18 23.54 -39.30
CA HIS A 13 -27.29 24.31 -38.47
C HIS A 13 -27.57 23.84 -37.05
N VAL A 14 -26.92 22.75 -36.66
CA VAL A 14 -26.62 22.47 -35.27
C VAL A 14 -25.72 23.62 -34.87
N SER A 15 -26.36 24.70 -34.43
CA SER A 15 -25.68 25.79 -33.75
C SER A 15 -24.99 25.11 -32.57
N TRP A 16 -23.67 25.04 -32.65
CA TRP A 16 -22.83 24.91 -31.47
C TRP A 16 -23.11 26.17 -30.65
N GLY A 17 -24.18 26.09 -29.85
CA GLY A 17 -24.71 27.18 -29.08
C GLY A 17 -23.57 27.80 -28.31
N ALA A 18 -23.43 29.11 -28.46
CA ALA A 18 -22.50 29.91 -27.69
C ALA A 18 -22.63 29.51 -26.22
N GLU A 19 -21.62 28.82 -25.68
CA GLU A 19 -21.59 28.50 -24.26
C GLU A 19 -21.79 29.80 -23.49
N SER A 20 -22.85 29.88 -22.69
CA SER A 20 -23.03 31.01 -21.80
C SER A 20 -21.77 31.15 -20.94
N THR A 21 -21.37 32.39 -20.63
CA THR A 21 -20.21 32.66 -19.76
C THR A 21 -20.29 31.92 -18.43
N THR A 22 -21.51 31.63 -17.96
CA THR A 22 -21.82 30.78 -16.80
C THR A 22 -21.38 29.33 -17.01
N THR A 23 -21.65 28.73 -18.17
CA THR A 23 -21.25 27.36 -18.52
C THR A 23 -19.72 27.24 -18.52
N ARG A 24 -19.01 28.19 -19.13
CA ARG A 24 -17.54 28.19 -19.13
C ARG A 24 -16.92 28.33 -17.74
N ARG A 25 -17.51 29.16 -16.87
CA ARG A 25 -17.05 29.30 -15.47
C ARG A 25 -17.28 28.01 -14.69
N PHE A 26 -18.45 27.40 -14.84
CA PHE A 26 -18.76 26.13 -14.21
C PHE A 26 -17.80 25.02 -14.66
N THR A 27 -17.59 24.87 -15.97
CA THR A 27 -16.65 23.89 -16.53
C THR A 27 -15.23 24.08 -15.97
N ARG A 28 -14.75 25.33 -15.88
CA ARG A 28 -13.43 25.62 -15.28
C ARG A 28 -13.38 25.23 -13.80
N ILE A 29 -14.43 25.49 -13.03
CA ILE A 29 -14.51 25.09 -11.62
C ILE A 29 -14.43 23.56 -11.50
N VAL A 30 -15.23 22.83 -12.28
CA VAL A 30 -15.24 21.36 -12.26
C VAL A 30 -13.88 20.76 -12.65
N ILE A 31 -13.25 21.30 -13.70
CA ILE A 31 -11.90 20.87 -14.11
C ILE A 31 -10.90 21.14 -12.99
N THR A 32 -10.93 22.34 -12.41
CA THR A 32 -10.00 22.72 -11.33
C THR A 32 -10.16 21.81 -10.12
N LEU A 33 -11.39 21.53 -9.69
CA LEU A 33 -11.67 20.62 -8.58
C LEU A 33 -11.22 19.20 -8.88
N THR A 34 -11.45 18.70 -10.10
CA THR A 34 -11.02 17.38 -10.53
C THR A 34 -9.49 17.25 -10.49
N VAL A 35 -8.77 18.24 -11.02
CA VAL A 35 -7.30 18.25 -11.02
C VAL A 35 -6.75 18.34 -9.60
N LEU A 36 -7.29 19.24 -8.76
CA LEU A 36 -6.87 19.37 -7.37
C LEU A 36 -7.09 18.08 -6.59
N TYR A 37 -8.26 17.46 -6.77
CA TYR A 37 -8.56 16.18 -6.15
C TYR A 37 -7.59 15.08 -6.62
N GLY A 38 -7.34 14.99 -7.92
CA GLY A 38 -6.41 14.01 -8.49
C GLY A 38 -4.99 14.17 -7.94
N LEU A 39 -4.49 15.41 -7.85
CA LEU A 39 -3.17 15.70 -7.27
C LEU A 39 -3.11 15.35 -5.78
N TRP A 40 -4.15 15.70 -5.02
CA TRP A 40 -4.23 15.36 -3.61
C TRP A 40 -4.25 13.84 -3.38
N ALA A 41 -5.05 13.10 -4.15
CA ALA A 41 -5.11 11.65 -4.08
C ALA A 41 -3.77 10.99 -4.48
N ALA A 42 -3.09 11.52 -5.49
CA ALA A 42 -1.77 11.04 -5.90
C ALA A 42 -0.72 11.27 -4.80
N ALA A 43 -0.71 12.45 -4.17
CA ALA A 43 0.19 12.76 -3.06
C ALA A 43 -0.04 11.84 -1.86
N LEU A 44 -1.31 11.58 -1.53
CA LEU A 44 -1.69 10.68 -0.43
C LEU A 44 -1.27 9.23 -0.73
N SER A 45 -1.45 8.78 -1.97
CA SER A 45 -1.00 7.46 -2.42
C SER A 45 0.52 7.32 -2.33
N PHE A 46 1.28 8.33 -2.79
CA PHE A 46 2.73 8.33 -2.71
C PHE A 46 3.22 8.25 -1.27
N ARG A 47 2.60 9.03 -0.36
CA ARG A 47 2.92 8.99 1.06
C ARG A 47 2.72 7.60 1.66
N ILE A 48 1.59 6.96 1.38
CA ILE A 48 1.32 5.58 1.86
C ILE A 48 2.37 4.62 1.32
N VAL A 49 2.70 4.69 0.03
CA VAL A 49 3.70 3.80 -0.58
C VAL A 49 5.06 3.99 0.06
N VAL A 50 5.51 5.23 0.27
CA VAL A 50 6.80 5.54 0.90
C VAL A 50 6.86 5.06 2.34
N GLU A 51 5.81 5.30 3.13
CA GLU A 51 5.75 4.82 4.52
C GLU A 51 5.74 3.28 4.60
N GLN A 52 5.10 2.60 3.63
CA GLN A 52 5.12 1.14 3.54
C GLN A 52 6.49 0.56 3.12
N GLN A 53 7.34 1.30 2.41
CA GLN A 53 8.68 0.82 2.01
C GLN A 53 9.54 0.47 3.22
N ALA A 54 9.44 1.24 4.31
CA ALA A 54 10.22 0.99 5.51
C ALA A 54 9.85 -0.36 6.18
N VAL A 55 8.56 -0.71 6.16
CA VAL A 55 8.10 -2.02 6.67
C VAL A 55 8.61 -3.15 5.80
N ARG A 56 8.57 -2.99 4.47
CA ARG A 56 9.13 -3.96 3.53
C ARG A 56 10.62 -4.18 3.75
N GLN A 57 11.37 -3.10 3.95
CA GLN A 57 12.79 -3.19 4.26
C GLN A 57 13.04 -3.98 5.56
N HIS A 58 12.26 -3.76 6.62
CA HIS A 58 12.37 -4.54 7.85
C HIS A 58 11.95 -6.00 7.67
N LEU A 59 10.91 -6.27 6.87
CA LEU A 59 10.51 -7.63 6.51
C LEU A 59 11.65 -8.34 5.75
N ASP A 60 12.23 -7.69 4.74
CA ASP A 60 13.34 -8.21 3.95
C ASP A 60 14.55 -8.49 4.82
N VAL A 61 14.87 -7.61 5.78
CA VAL A 61 15.95 -7.84 6.74
C VAL A 61 15.66 -9.06 7.62
N ALA A 62 14.45 -9.20 8.16
CA ALA A 62 14.09 -10.35 8.99
C ALA A 62 14.12 -11.66 8.20
N LEU A 63 13.72 -11.64 6.92
CA LEU A 63 13.79 -12.81 6.04
C LEU A 63 15.24 -13.12 5.63
N ALA A 64 16.04 -12.10 5.30
CA ALA A 64 17.44 -12.23 4.92
C ALA A 64 18.31 -12.72 6.08
N ALA A 65 17.97 -12.34 7.32
CA ALA A 65 18.61 -12.82 8.53
C ALA A 65 18.33 -14.32 8.82
N ARG A 66 17.51 -14.98 7.99
CA ARG A 66 17.12 -16.40 8.05
C ARG A 66 16.60 -16.80 9.43
N PRO A 67 15.28 -16.75 9.66
CA PRO A 67 14.70 -17.11 10.95
C PRO A 67 15.18 -18.51 11.39
N PRO A 68 15.60 -18.68 12.65
CA PRO A 68 16.16 -19.94 13.12
C PRO A 68 15.15 -21.10 13.00
N GLY A 69 15.71 -22.30 12.89
CA GLY A 69 15.00 -23.57 12.76
C GLY A 69 15.73 -24.57 11.84
N PRO A 70 15.32 -25.84 11.81
CA PRO A 70 14.17 -26.37 12.54
C PRO A 70 14.39 -26.53 14.06
N PHE A 71 13.31 -26.63 14.83
CA PHE A 71 13.37 -26.80 16.29
C PHE A 71 12.89 -28.17 16.75
N THR A 72 13.46 -28.66 17.85
CA THR A 72 13.09 -29.93 18.48
C THR A 72 11.91 -29.79 19.44
N SER A 73 11.67 -28.58 19.98
CA SER A 73 10.58 -28.31 20.91
C SER A 73 10.00 -26.90 20.80
N ALA A 74 8.77 -26.72 21.29
CA ALA A 74 8.14 -25.40 21.36
C ALA A 74 8.88 -24.44 22.33
N ARG A 75 9.56 -24.97 23.35
CA ARG A 75 10.35 -24.18 24.31
C ARG A 75 11.61 -23.63 23.65
N GLU A 76 12.31 -24.47 22.90
CA GLU A 76 13.47 -24.07 22.08
C GLU A 76 13.07 -23.01 21.05
N ALA A 77 12.00 -23.26 20.28
CA ALA A 77 11.48 -22.30 19.31
C ALA A 77 11.16 -20.92 19.93
N ARG A 78 10.58 -20.90 21.16
CA ARG A 78 10.31 -19.65 21.88
C ARG A 78 11.58 -18.94 22.34
N LYS A 79 12.57 -19.68 22.84
CA LYS A 79 13.86 -19.11 23.28
C LYS A 79 14.59 -18.49 22.09
N GLU A 80 14.71 -19.24 21.00
CA GLU A 80 15.35 -18.79 19.76
C GLU A 80 14.62 -17.61 19.13
N ALA A 81 13.29 -17.63 19.10
CA ALA A 81 12.51 -16.51 18.58
C ALA A 81 12.71 -15.22 19.38
N ARG A 82 12.74 -15.29 20.72
CA ARG A 82 13.02 -14.12 21.56
C ARG A 82 14.43 -13.58 21.32
N GLY A 83 15.42 -14.47 21.22
CA GLY A 83 16.79 -14.07 20.89
C GLY A 83 16.90 -13.45 19.50
N PHE A 84 16.16 -13.98 18.52
CA PHE A 84 16.10 -13.45 17.17
C PHE A 84 15.48 -12.06 17.12
N VAL A 85 14.33 -11.86 17.78
CA VAL A 85 13.69 -10.54 17.91
C VAL A 85 14.61 -9.55 18.61
N ALA A 86 15.26 -9.94 19.71
CA ALA A 86 16.19 -9.06 20.42
C ALA A 86 17.36 -8.59 19.54
N ARG A 87 17.90 -9.46 18.67
CA ARG A 87 18.94 -9.08 17.71
C ARG A 87 18.42 -8.09 16.66
N LEU A 88 17.22 -8.32 16.14
CA LEU A 88 16.59 -7.41 15.18
C LEU A 88 16.27 -6.07 15.82
N ASP A 89 15.69 -6.05 17.02
CA ASP A 89 15.39 -4.82 17.77
C ASP A 89 16.68 -4.05 18.13
N HIS A 90 17.77 -4.73 18.45
CA HIS A 90 19.06 -4.07 18.68
C HIS A 90 19.61 -3.42 17.40
N ALA A 91 19.50 -4.09 16.26
CA ALA A 91 19.95 -3.55 14.97
C ALA A 91 19.02 -2.44 14.44
N PHE A 92 17.74 -2.50 14.79
CA PHE A 92 16.68 -1.60 14.31
C PHE A 92 15.79 -1.15 15.48
N PRO A 93 16.30 -0.25 16.35
CA PRO A 93 15.65 0.09 17.61
C PRO A 93 14.38 0.94 17.47
N ARG A 94 14.04 1.37 16.25
CA ARG A 94 12.90 2.25 15.98
C ARG A 94 11.97 1.61 14.97
N ASN A 95 10.69 1.63 15.27
CA ASN A 95 9.64 1.40 14.29
C ASN A 95 9.56 2.62 13.34
N PRO A 96 9.52 2.41 12.02
CA PRO A 96 9.65 3.49 11.05
C PRO A 96 8.42 4.40 10.94
N CYS A 97 7.22 3.92 11.29
CA CYS A 97 6.00 4.72 11.18
C CYS A 97 5.17 4.79 12.47
N ALA A 98 5.55 4.06 13.52
CA ALA A 98 4.85 4.05 14.80
C ALA A 98 5.81 4.14 15.99
N ARG A 99 5.24 4.32 17.18
CA ARG A 99 6.01 4.21 18.43
C ARG A 99 6.15 2.75 18.84
N GLY A 100 7.31 2.41 19.40
CA GLY A 100 7.62 1.08 19.92
C GLY A 100 8.54 0.27 19.01
N PRO A 101 8.67 -1.05 19.26
CA PRO A 101 9.55 -1.91 18.48
C PRO A 101 8.97 -2.20 17.09
N ALA A 102 9.87 -2.35 16.11
CA ALA A 102 9.52 -2.80 14.76
C ALA A 102 9.27 -4.31 14.72
N PHE A 103 9.96 -5.07 15.57
CA PHE A 103 9.88 -6.52 15.61
C PHE A 103 9.21 -6.99 16.90
N VAL A 104 8.29 -7.94 16.79
CA VAL A 104 7.67 -8.54 17.98
C VAL A 104 7.52 -10.04 17.84
N PHE A 105 7.65 -10.73 18.96
CA PHE A 105 7.32 -12.14 19.05
C PHE A 105 5.88 -12.31 19.55
N ALA A 106 4.97 -12.75 18.68
CA ALA A 106 3.56 -12.93 19.03
C ALA A 106 2.90 -14.09 18.28
N ARG A 107 1.78 -14.59 18.80
CA ARG A 107 0.92 -15.59 18.15
C ARG A 107 -0.51 -15.01 18.03
N PRO A 108 -1.26 -15.33 16.96
CA PRO A 108 -2.69 -15.04 16.93
C PRO A 108 -3.42 -15.67 18.13
N PRO A 109 -4.42 -14.98 18.73
CA PRO A 109 -4.93 -13.65 18.40
C PRO A 109 -4.16 -12.48 19.07
N ALA A 110 -3.14 -12.77 19.89
CA ALA A 110 -2.38 -11.79 20.67
C ALA A 110 -1.37 -10.96 19.84
N ILE A 111 -1.58 -10.84 18.52
CA ILE A 111 -0.76 -9.97 17.68
C ILE A 111 -1.26 -8.53 17.91
N PRO A 112 -0.39 -7.61 18.37
CA PRO A 112 -0.81 -6.24 18.61
C PRO A 112 -1.23 -5.60 17.29
N ARG A 113 -2.42 -4.97 17.28
CA ARG A 113 -2.87 -4.12 16.18
C ARG A 113 -2.10 -2.81 16.23
N ARG A 114 -0.94 -2.79 15.58
CA ARG A 114 -0.05 -1.65 15.49
C ARG A 114 0.47 -1.51 14.08
N ASP A 115 0.77 -0.26 13.74
CA ASP A 115 1.24 0.12 12.42
C ASP A 115 2.71 -0.29 12.27
N CYS A 116 3.10 -0.67 11.04
CA CYS A 116 4.48 -0.97 10.65
C CYS A 116 5.17 -2.03 11.51
N LEU A 117 4.53 -3.17 11.67
CA LEU A 117 4.96 -4.22 12.60
C LEU A 117 5.41 -5.47 11.84
N VAL A 118 6.59 -6.00 12.20
CA VAL A 118 7.05 -7.32 11.76
C VAL A 118 6.92 -8.31 12.91
N VAL A 119 6.08 -9.32 12.73
CA VAL A 119 5.75 -10.31 13.74
C VAL A 119 6.45 -11.63 13.43
N ILE A 120 7.23 -12.10 14.40
CA ILE A 120 7.82 -13.43 14.42
C ILE A 120 6.82 -14.38 15.09
N VAL A 121 6.20 -15.23 14.28
CA VAL A 121 5.20 -16.21 14.70
C VAL A 121 5.86 -17.59 14.80
N PRO A 122 5.90 -18.21 15.98
CA PRO A 122 6.48 -19.55 16.15
C PRO A 122 5.53 -20.63 15.63
N GLY A 123 5.96 -21.36 14.59
CA GLY A 123 5.32 -22.58 14.08
C GLY A 123 5.78 -23.85 14.82
N ARG A 124 5.37 -25.03 14.32
CA ARG A 124 5.75 -26.33 14.92
C ARG A 124 7.24 -26.63 14.80
N HIS A 125 7.82 -26.35 13.63
CA HIS A 125 9.22 -26.67 13.34
C HIS A 125 10.02 -25.45 12.87
N ARG A 126 9.40 -24.29 12.65
CA ARG A 126 10.09 -23.10 12.13
C ARG A 126 9.43 -21.83 12.62
N LEU A 127 10.15 -20.72 12.60
CA LEU A 127 9.54 -19.40 12.75
C LEU A 127 8.97 -18.93 11.42
N HIS A 128 7.86 -18.22 11.48
CA HIS A 128 7.27 -17.51 10.37
C HIS A 128 7.42 -16.02 10.62
N VAL A 129 7.70 -15.26 9.57
CA VAL A 129 7.73 -13.80 9.62
C VAL A 129 6.47 -13.28 8.93
N ARG A 130 5.81 -12.30 9.54
CA ARG A 130 4.64 -11.63 8.96
C ARG A 130 4.80 -10.14 9.13
N ALA A 131 4.56 -9.35 8.09
CA ALA A 131 4.52 -7.90 8.19
C ALA A 131 3.07 -7.38 8.25
N TYR A 132 2.91 -6.23 8.88
CA TYR A 132 1.67 -5.47 9.00
C TYR A 132 1.92 -4.03 8.58
N ASP A 133 1.02 -3.48 7.78
CA ASP A 133 1.14 -2.17 7.16
C ASP A 133 0.88 -1.00 8.15
N THR A 134 0.81 0.21 7.60
CA THR A 134 0.54 1.45 8.34
C THR A 134 -0.86 1.52 8.96
N GLN A 135 -1.73 0.54 8.69
CA GLN A 135 -3.09 0.43 9.24
C GLN A 135 -3.22 -0.81 10.16
N GLY A 136 -2.13 -1.53 10.38
CA GLY A 136 -2.14 -2.79 11.14
C GLY A 136 -2.81 -3.94 10.40
N HIS A 137 -2.99 -3.84 9.08
CA HIS A 137 -3.45 -4.94 8.24
C HIS A 137 -2.26 -5.79 7.79
N ARG A 138 -2.47 -7.09 7.63
CA ARG A 138 -1.40 -7.99 7.20
C ARG A 138 -0.98 -7.63 5.77
N MET A 139 0.33 -7.56 5.55
CA MET A 139 0.93 -7.34 4.23
C MET A 139 0.98 -8.65 3.43
N ASP A 140 -0.17 -9.33 3.32
CA ASP A 140 -0.41 -10.43 2.38
C ASP A 140 -1.49 -10.04 1.34
N ASN A 141 -1.68 -8.73 1.18
CA ASN A 141 -2.71 -8.13 0.34
C ASN A 141 -2.26 -8.01 -1.14
N VAL A 142 -3.22 -7.63 -2.01
CA VAL A 142 -3.00 -7.48 -3.47
C VAL A 142 -1.82 -6.55 -3.79
N PHE A 143 -1.56 -5.53 -2.98
CA PHE A 143 -0.44 -4.61 -3.18
C PHE A 143 0.94 -5.29 -3.11
N GLU A 144 1.13 -6.27 -2.23
CA GLU A 144 2.34 -7.10 -2.14
C GLU A 144 2.45 -8.08 -3.31
N ARG A 145 1.31 -8.57 -3.82
CA ARG A 145 1.28 -9.41 -5.02
C ARG A 145 1.63 -8.62 -6.29
N LEU A 146 1.26 -7.33 -6.35
CA LEU A 146 1.57 -6.42 -7.44
C LEU A 146 2.98 -5.80 -7.33
N ASN A 147 3.56 -5.73 -6.13
CA ASN A 147 4.91 -5.22 -5.87
C ASN A 147 5.69 -6.22 -5.01
N PRO A 148 5.97 -7.43 -5.51
CA PRO A 148 6.74 -8.40 -4.75
C PRO A 148 8.13 -7.84 -4.46
N PRO A 149 8.73 -8.15 -3.29
CA PRO A 149 10.11 -7.78 -3.03
C PRO A 149 10.99 -8.31 -4.19
N PRO A 150 12.02 -7.55 -4.63
CA PRO A 150 12.87 -7.95 -5.73
C PRO A 150 13.43 -9.35 -5.45
N ARG A 151 13.10 -10.31 -6.32
CA ARG A 151 13.65 -11.66 -6.24
C ARG A 151 15.16 -11.54 -6.40
N ARG A 152 15.92 -11.82 -5.34
CA ARG A 152 17.37 -11.95 -5.45
C ARG A 152 17.67 -13.14 -6.36
N LEU A 153 18.39 -12.87 -7.46
CA LEU A 153 19.14 -13.84 -8.24
C LEU A 153 20.27 -14.43 -7.38
#